data_AF-A0A2V6NW09-F1
#
_entry.id   AF-A0A2V6NW09-F1
#
_cell.length_a   1.000
_cell.length_b   1.000
_cell.length_c   1.000
_cell.angle_alpha   90.00
_cell.angle_beta   90.00
_cell.angle_gamma   90.00
#
_symmetry.space_group_name_H-M   'P 1'
#
loop_
_entity.id
_entity.type
_entity.pdbx_description
1 polymer ?
#
loop_
_entity_poly.entity_id
_entity_poly.type
_entity_poly.pdbx_seq_one_letter_code
_entity_poly.pdbx_strand_id
1 'polypeptide(L)' 'MARIRVLSPVGIVNITSVAAPPLPADLTGRIVGFIDNNKANFDRLVEEMSALLTERYGIAKVL' A
#
# COMPACT_ATOMS: atom_id res chain seq x y z
N MET A 1 15.90 -39.25 -10.97
CA MET A 1 15.00 -38.57 -10.02
C MET A 1 15.31 -37.07 -10.04
N ALA A 2 14.31 -36.21 -10.24
CA ALA A 2 14.52 -34.76 -10.31
C ALA A 2 14.52 -34.14 -8.91
N ARG A 3 15.49 -33.27 -8.63
CA ARG A 3 15.61 -32.53 -7.36
C ARG A 3 14.98 -31.15 -7.54
N ILE A 4 13.98 -30.83 -6.72
CA ILE A 4 13.32 -29.51 -6.72
C ILE A 4 13.88 -28.69 -5.56
N ARG A 5 14.19 -27.41 -5.81
CA ARG A 5 14.60 -26.46 -4.77
C ARG A 5 13.42 -25.57 -4.42
N VAL A 6 12.96 -25.66 -3.18
CA VAL A 6 11.91 -24.80 -2.62
C VAL A 6 12.58 -23.62 -1.92
N LEU A 7 12.16 -22.40 -2.24
CA LEU A 7 12.61 -21.19 -1.55
C LEU A 7 11.60 -20.80 -0.48
N SER A 8 12.10 -20.36 0.68
CA SER A 8 11.25 -19.73 1.69
C SER A 8 10.88 -18.32 1.24
N PRO A 9 9.59 -17.96 1.18
CA PRO A 9 9.16 -16.62 0.79
C PRO A 9 9.31 -15.60 1.95
N VAL A 10 9.79 -16.03 3.12
CA VAL A 10 9.91 -15.16 4.29
C VAL A 10 11.17 -14.32 4.18
N GLY A 11 11.01 -13.01 4.00
CA GLY A 11 12.10 -12.03 4.03
C GLY A 11 12.59 -11.77 5.46
N ILE A 12 13.87 -11.41 5.60
CA ILE A 12 14.42 -10.91 6.87
C ILE A 12 13.86 -9.51 7.11
N VAL A 13 13.13 -9.32 8.21
CA VAL A 13 12.56 -8.03 8.58
C VAL A 13 13.63 -7.21 9.30
N ASN A 14 14.18 -6.19 8.63
CA ASN A 14 14.98 -5.16 9.27
C ASN A 14 14.05 -4.00 9.65
N ILE A 15 13.69 -3.90 10.93
CA ILE A 15 12.85 -2.81 11.42
C ILE A 15 13.72 -1.58 11.65
N THR A 16 13.54 -0.56 10.82
CA THR A 16 14.09 0.77 11.05
C THR A 16 12.97 1.67 11.58
N SER A 17 13.09 2.20 12.79
CA SER A 17 12.11 3.16 13.29
C SER A 17 12.25 4.48 12.56
N VAL A 18 11.22 4.89 11.84
CA VAL A 18 11.13 6.23 11.23
C VAL A 18 10.21 7.07 12.11
N ALA A 19 10.62 8.29 12.45
CA ALA A 19 9.76 9.25 13.11
C ALA A 19 8.71 9.75 12.10
N ALA A 20 7.55 9.09 12.08
CA ALA A 20 6.41 9.52 11.27
C ALA A 20 5.53 10.48 12.09
N PRO A 21 4.98 11.54 11.46
CA PRO A 21 3.96 12.35 12.11
C PRO A 21 2.74 11.49 12.47
N PRO A 22 1.95 11.89 13.49
CA PRO A 22 0.72 11.20 13.82
C PRO A 22 -0.22 11.20 12.61
N LEU A 23 -0.84 10.04 12.36
CA LEU A 23 -1.87 9.92 11.34
C LEU A 23 -3.10 10.76 11.74
N PRO A 24 -3.83 11.31 10.77
CA PRO A 24 -5.09 11.98 11.06
C PRO A 24 -6.10 10.97 11.63
N ALA A 25 -7.04 11.47 12.43
CA ALA A 25 -8.08 10.65 13.05
C ALA A 25 -9.01 9.99 12.02
N ASP A 26 -9.21 10.65 10.87
CA ASP A 26 -9.96 10.14 9.73
C ASP A 26 -9.41 10.70 8.40
N LEU A 27 -9.94 10.20 7.28
CA LEU A 27 -9.51 10.55 5.93
C LEU A 27 -10.51 11.46 5.20
N THR A 28 -11.57 11.93 5.86
CA THR A 28 -12.64 12.70 5.23
C THR A 28 -12.10 14.02 4.69
N GLY A 29 -12.38 14.30 3.41
CA GLY A 29 -11.91 15.50 2.71
C GLY A 29 -10.39 15.55 2.52
N ARG A 30 -9.64 14.49 2.84
CA ARG A 30 -8.18 14.44 2.67
C ARG A 30 -7.79 14.08 1.26
N ILE A 31 -6.65 14.61 0.82
CA ILE A 31 -5.96 14.13 -0.37
C ILE A 31 -4.95 13.09 0.08
N VAL A 32 -4.98 11.92 -0.54
CA VAL A 32 -4.09 10.80 -0.22
C VAL A 32 -3.30 10.39 -1.45
N GLY A 33 -2.17 9.72 -1.26
CA GLY A 33 -1.34 9.21 -2.35
C GLY A 33 -0.67 7.91 -1.96
N PHE A 34 -0.26 7.14 -2.95
CA PHE A 34 0.41 5.87 -2.76
C PHE A 34 1.89 5.99 -3.02
N ILE A 35 2.69 5.34 -2.18
CA ILE A 35 4.11 5.14 -2.44
C ILE A 35 4.23 3.79 -3.17
N ASP A 36 4.29 3.84 -4.49
CA ASP A 36 4.56 2.66 -5.31
C ASP A 36 6.07 2.49 -5.55
N ASN A 37 6.54 1.27 -5.35
CA ASN A 37 7.92 0.87 -5.64
C ASN A 37 8.03 0.20 -7.03
N ASN A 38 7.19 0.65 -7.98
CA ASN A 38 7.06 0.08 -9.32
C ASN A 38 6.62 -1.39 -9.32
N LYS A 39 5.65 -1.74 -8.47
CA LYS A 39 5.09 -3.10 -8.44
C LYS A 39 4.21 -3.32 -9.67
N ALA A 40 4.30 -4.52 -10.24
CA ALA A 40 3.42 -4.91 -11.33
C ALA A 40 1.94 -4.81 -10.92
N ASN A 41 1.10 -4.31 -11.83
CA ASN A 41 -0.35 -4.11 -11.65
C ASN A 41 -0.75 -3.03 -10.62
N PHE A 42 0.15 -2.13 -10.25
CA PHE A 42 -0.18 -1.05 -9.32
C PHE A 42 -1.30 -0.14 -9.85
N ASP A 43 -1.34 0.09 -11.16
CA ASP A 43 -2.39 0.81 -11.88
C ASP A 43 -3.80 0.26 -11.60
N ARG A 44 -3.97 -1.07 -11.68
CA ARG A 44 -5.26 -1.72 -11.40
C ARG A 44 -5.62 -1.64 -9.92
N LEU A 45 -4.62 -1.84 -9.05
CA LEU A 45 -4.83 -1.77 -7.61
C LEU A 45 -5.27 -0.37 -7.20
N VAL A 46 -4.60 0.68 -7.69
CA VAL A 46 -4.91 2.06 -7.29
C VAL A 46 -6.28 2.49 -7.79
N GLU A 47 -6.74 2.01 -8.95
CA GLU A 47 -8.08 2.30 -9.46
C GLU A 47 -9.16 1.79 -8.49
N GLU A 48 -9.13 0.49 -8.14
CA GLU A 48 -10.11 -0.11 -7.23
C GLU A 48 -10.01 0.49 -5.81
N MET A 49 -8.78 0.71 -5.34
CA MET A 49 -8.54 1.32 -4.03
C MET A 49 -9.03 2.77 -3.97
N SER A 50 -8.89 3.54 -5.04
CA SER A 50 -9.36 4.92 -5.08
C SER A 50 -10.88 5.01 -4.96
N ALA A 51 -11.60 4.11 -5.62
CA ALA A 51 -13.06 4.02 -5.51
C ALA A 51 -13.47 3.72 -4.07
N LEU A 52 -12.87 2.69 -3.45
CA LEU A 52 -13.19 2.27 -2.09
C LEU A 52 -12.83 3.34 -1.06
N LEU A 53 -11.67 3.99 -1.20
CA LEU A 53 -11.25 5.06 -0.29
C LEU A 53 -12.21 6.25 -0.34
N THR A 54 -12.67 6.62 -1.53
CA THR A 54 -13.62 7.72 -1.72
C THR A 54 -14.98 7.37 -1.12
N GLU A 55 -15.53 6.21 -1.50
CA GLU A 55 -16.86 5.78 -1.07
C GLU A 55 -16.95 5.55 0.45
N ARG A 56 -15.95 4.87 1.02
CA ARG A 56 -16.01 4.41 2.41
C ARG A 56 -15.42 5.39 3.42
N TYR A 57 -14.45 6.19 3.01
CA TYR A 57 -13.70 7.08 3.92
C TYR A 57 -13.79 8.56 3.53
N GLY A 58 -14.54 8.90 2.48
CA GLY A 58 -14.84 10.28 2.12
C GLY A 58 -13.62 11.12 1.74
N ILE A 59 -12.54 10.51 1.24
CA ILE A 59 -11.37 11.27 0.77
C ILE A 59 -11.76 12.22 -0.36
N ALA A 60 -11.05 13.34 -0.47
CA ALA A 60 -11.28 14.30 -1.55
C ALA A 60 -10.72 13.80 -2.89
N LYS A 61 -9.55 13.15 -2.87
CA LYS A 61 -8.85 12.70 -4.07
C LYS A 61 -7.68 11.75 -3.76
N VAL A 62 -7.39 10.82 -4.66
CA VAL A 62 -6.10 10.10 -4.75
C VAL A 62 -5.17 10.78 -5.75
N LEU A 63 -3.89 10.97 -5.39
CA LEU A 63 -2.81 11.48 -6.26
C LEU A 63 -2.15 10.40 -7.10
#